data_AF-A0A0J0Y5S8-F1
#
_entry.id   AF-A0A0J0Y5S8-F1
#
_cell.length_a   1.000
_cell.length_b   1.000
_cell.length_c   1.000
_cell.angle_alpha   90.00
_cell.angle_beta   90.00
_cell.angle_gamma   90.00
#
_symmetry.space_group_name_H-M   'P 1'
#
loop_
_entity.id
_entity.type
_entity.pdbx_description
1 polymer ?
#
loop_
_entity_poly.entity_id
_entity_poly.type
_entity_poly.pdbx_seq_one_letter_code
_entity_poly.pdbx_strand_id
1 'polypeptide(L)'
;MDRILKIFMYAGRACLLLAFLTIVSNLVRTCIDDNEAKIAINVMEKNPERIVRHIDGAIFTDLHIGRYEFKPTFIQMFILSNDSGSNRWSLVTFCIILGGTILFLVRRKPATLAKLSEEGLGKFVFISLALYLVLKALFMVAIDRYILSLTNYRFGAPKIESFDIELTILILIVIERVISSLLSYSKKLKEENDLTI
;
A
#
# COMPACT_ATOMS: atom_id res chain seq x y z
N MET A 1 -0.60 -31.43 8.46
CA MET A 1 -0.14 -30.03 8.43
C MET A 1 -0.99 -29.23 9.40
N ASP A 2 -0.36 -28.58 10.36
CA ASP A 2 -1.01 -27.85 11.45
C ASP A 2 -2.03 -26.83 10.91
N ARG A 3 -3.19 -26.67 11.56
CA ARG A 3 -4.29 -25.79 11.06
C ARG A 3 -3.80 -24.35 10.92
N ILE A 4 -2.93 -23.92 11.84
CA ILE A 4 -2.28 -22.60 11.83
C ILE A 4 -1.44 -22.40 10.56
N LEU A 5 -0.64 -23.39 10.17
CA LEU A 5 0.19 -23.30 8.95
C LEU A 5 -0.65 -23.18 7.68
N LYS A 6 -1.82 -23.83 7.64
CA LYS A 6 -2.77 -23.67 6.52
C LYS A 6 -3.29 -22.24 6.43
N ILE A 7 -3.65 -21.62 7.57
CA ILE A 7 -4.13 -20.24 7.62
C ILE A 7 -3.05 -19.27 7.09
N PHE A 8 -1.80 -19.39 7.57
CA PHE A 8 -0.70 -18.57 7.05
C PHE A 8 -0.46 -18.80 5.55
N MET A 9 -0.51 -20.04 5.08
CA MET A 9 -0.37 -20.34 3.66
C MET A 9 -1.47 -19.69 2.81
N TYR A 10 -2.73 -19.72 3.26
CA TYR A 10 -3.83 -19.06 2.57
C TYR A 10 -3.69 -17.54 2.59
N ALA A 11 -3.30 -16.95 3.73
CA ALA A 11 -3.04 -15.52 3.84
C ALA A 11 -1.92 -15.06 2.87
N GLY A 12 -0.82 -15.81 2.79
CA GLY A 12 0.27 -15.52 1.87
C GLY A 12 -0.16 -15.59 0.40
N ARG A 13 -0.93 -16.63 0.03
CA ARG A 13 -1.50 -16.76 -1.33
C ARG A 13 -2.49 -15.65 -1.66
N ALA A 14 -3.35 -15.27 -0.71
CA ALA A 14 -4.33 -14.21 -0.90
C ALA A 14 -3.64 -12.86 -1.15
N CYS A 15 -2.55 -12.55 -0.42
CA CYS A 15 -1.76 -11.35 -0.68
C CYS A 15 -1.18 -11.32 -2.10
N LEU A 16 -0.61 -12.44 -2.55
CA LEU A 16 -0.07 -12.53 -3.92
C LEU A 16 -1.15 -12.44 -4.98
N LEU A 17 -2.31 -13.06 -4.76
CA LEU A 17 -3.44 -12.98 -5.67
C LEU A 17 -3.97 -11.55 -5.76
N LEU A 18 -4.08 -10.84 -4.64
CA LEU A 18 -4.50 -9.44 -4.61
C LEU A 18 -3.54 -8.57 -5.44
N ALA A 19 -2.23 -8.72 -5.22
CA ALA A 19 -1.22 -8.00 -6.01
C ALA A 19 -1.33 -8.30 -7.51
N PHE A 20 -1.49 -9.57 -7.87
CA PHE A 20 -1.66 -10.00 -9.26
C PHE A 20 -2.91 -9.39 -9.90
N LEU A 21 -4.06 -9.47 -9.23
CA LEU A 21 -5.32 -8.89 -9.72
C LEU A 21 -5.22 -7.37 -9.86
N THR A 22 -4.54 -6.69 -8.95
CA THR A 22 -4.30 -5.25 -9.07
C THR A 22 -3.44 -4.91 -10.28
N ILE A 23 -2.36 -5.66 -10.54
CA ILE A 23 -1.51 -5.48 -11.73
C ILE A 23 -2.30 -5.71 -13.01
N VAL A 24 -3.06 -6.81 -13.10
CA VAL A 24 -3.87 -7.14 -14.28
C VAL A 24 -4.95 -6.09 -14.51
N SER A 25 -5.66 -5.68 -13.46
CA SER A 25 -6.66 -4.61 -13.54
C SER A 25 -6.06 -3.30 -14.06
N ASN A 26 -4.86 -2.95 -13.60
CA ASN A 26 -4.13 -1.77 -14.08
C ASN A 26 -3.73 -1.89 -15.55
N LEU A 27 -3.27 -3.07 -15.97
CA LEU A 27 -2.85 -3.34 -17.33
C LEU A 27 -4.05 -3.28 -18.29
N VAL A 28 -5.17 -3.91 -17.94
CA VAL A 28 -6.41 -3.86 -18.73
C VAL A 28 -6.90 -2.42 -18.88
N ARG A 29 -6.92 -1.63 -17.81
CA ARG A 29 -7.30 -0.19 -17.88
C ARG A 29 -6.37 0.60 -18.78
N THR A 30 -5.06 0.40 -18.62
CA THR A 30 -4.04 1.04 -19.47
C THR A 30 -4.30 0.71 -20.95
N CYS A 31 -4.55 -0.55 -21.30
CA CYS A 31 -4.86 -0.96 -22.67
C CYS A 31 -6.18 -0.38 -23.22
N ILE A 32 -7.19 -0.20 -22.38
CA ILE A 32 -8.47 0.39 -22.80
C ILE A 32 -8.32 1.90 -23.05
N ASP A 33 -7.60 2.60 -22.18
CA ASP A 33 -7.44 4.06 -22.24
C ASP A 33 -6.41 4.51 -23.31
N ASP A 34 -5.45 3.66 -23.71
CA ASP A 34 -4.36 3.98 -24.68
C ASP A 34 -4.88 4.38 -26.07
N ASN A 35 -6.12 4.01 -26.43
CA ASN A 35 -6.65 4.26 -27.77
C ASN A 35 -7.07 5.72 -28.03
N GLU A 36 -7.34 6.55 -26.99
CA GLU A 36 -7.72 7.97 -27.18
C GLU A 36 -7.26 8.94 -26.07
N ALA A 37 -6.69 8.49 -24.94
CA ALA A 37 -6.62 9.33 -23.75
C ALA A 37 -5.33 10.16 -23.58
N LYS A 38 -5.50 11.49 -23.50
CA LYS A 38 -4.56 12.33 -22.75
C LYS A 38 -4.69 11.97 -21.27
N ILE A 39 -3.56 11.82 -20.58
CA ILE A 39 -3.57 11.74 -19.12
C ILE A 39 -3.44 13.13 -18.57
N ALA A 40 -4.23 13.39 -17.54
CA ALA A 40 -4.25 14.64 -16.84
C ALA A 40 -3.93 14.35 -15.37
N ILE A 41 -2.72 14.73 -14.94
CA ILE A 41 -2.26 14.57 -13.56
C ILE A 41 -2.35 15.90 -12.82
N ASN A 42 -2.75 15.86 -11.55
CA ASN A 42 -2.60 17.02 -10.69
C ASN A 42 -1.12 17.25 -10.39
N VAL A 43 -0.68 18.50 -10.48
CA VAL A 43 0.71 18.89 -10.22
C VAL A 43 0.77 20.20 -9.44
N MET A 44 1.86 20.41 -8.73
CA MET A 44 2.14 21.64 -8.00
C MET A 44 3.40 22.29 -8.55
N GLU A 45 3.38 23.60 -8.79
CA GLU A 45 4.58 24.31 -9.22
C GLU A 45 5.69 24.22 -8.17
N LYS A 46 6.93 24.03 -8.63
CA LYS A 46 8.10 23.98 -7.77
C LYS A 46 8.61 25.40 -7.53
N ASN A 47 8.66 25.80 -6.26
CA ASN A 47 9.04 27.15 -5.82
C ASN A 47 8.15 28.25 -6.44
N PRO A 48 6.82 28.18 -6.27
CA PRO A 48 5.94 29.23 -6.78
C PRO A 48 6.26 30.54 -6.06
N GLU A 49 6.15 31.66 -6.78
CA GLU A 49 6.14 32.97 -6.14
C GLU A 49 4.96 33.00 -5.16
N ARG A 50 5.26 33.08 -3.86
CA ARG A 50 4.23 32.99 -2.82
C ARG A 50 3.43 34.28 -2.79
N ILE A 51 2.25 34.26 -3.42
CA ILE A 51 1.28 35.33 -3.24
C ILE A 51 0.59 35.12 -1.90
N VAL A 52 1.05 35.86 -0.89
CA VAL A 52 0.45 35.88 0.44
C VAL A 52 -0.58 37.01 0.49
N ARG A 53 -1.84 36.68 0.71
CA ARG A 53 -2.93 37.65 0.89
C ARG A 53 -3.42 37.58 2.33
N HIS A 54 -3.54 38.73 2.98
CA HIS A 54 -4.21 38.84 4.26
C HIS A 54 -5.69 39.11 4.02
N ILE A 55 -6.56 38.22 4.49
CA ILE A 55 -8.02 38.34 4.34
C ILE A 55 -8.62 38.19 5.74
N ASP A 56 -9.25 39.25 6.26
CA ASP A 56 -9.94 39.25 7.56
C ASP A 56 -9.13 38.65 8.73
N GLY A 57 -7.84 38.96 8.81
CA GLY A 57 -6.93 38.45 9.85
C GLY A 57 -6.38 37.05 9.60
N ALA A 58 -6.80 36.38 8.53
CA ALA A 58 -6.24 35.12 8.06
C ALA A 58 -5.15 35.33 6.99
N ILE A 59 -4.24 34.36 6.88
CA ILE A 59 -3.18 34.33 5.87
C ILE A 59 -3.57 33.32 4.80
N PHE A 60 -3.87 33.81 3.59
CA PHE A 60 -4.08 33.00 2.41
C PHE A 60 -2.78 32.90 1.62
N THR A 61 -2.33 31.68 1.31
CA THR A 61 -1.16 31.43 0.45
C THR A 61 -1.58 30.56 -0.73
N ASP A 62 -1.36 31.05 -1.95
CA ASP A 62 -1.66 30.27 -3.15
C ASP A 62 -0.62 29.14 -3.33
N LEU A 63 -1.12 27.92 -3.47
CA LEU A 63 -0.32 26.71 -3.64
C LEU A 63 -0.06 26.36 -5.12
N HIS A 64 -0.62 27.10 -6.09
CA HIS A 64 -0.40 26.90 -7.54
C HIS A 64 -0.57 25.44 -7.98
N ILE A 65 -1.73 24.86 -7.64
CA ILE A 65 -2.10 23.50 -8.05
C ILE A 65 -2.79 23.57 -9.40
N GLY A 66 -2.23 22.87 -10.38
CA GLY A 66 -2.74 22.82 -11.75
C GLY A 66 -2.87 21.38 -12.24
N ARG A 67 -3.47 21.23 -13.43
CA ARG A 67 -3.59 19.94 -14.10
C ARG A 67 -2.65 19.91 -15.30
N TYR A 68 -1.72 18.96 -15.31
CA TYR A 68 -0.78 18.75 -16.41
C TYR A 68 -1.31 17.67 -17.34
N GLU A 69 -1.71 18.08 -18.55
CA GLU A 69 -2.25 17.19 -19.58
C GLU A 69 -1.19 16.91 -20.65
N PHE A 70 -0.92 15.64 -20.91
CA PHE A 70 0.02 15.23 -21.94
C PHE A 70 -0.41 13.90 -22.56
N LYS A 71 0.14 13.60 -23.74
CA LYS A 71 -0.01 12.28 -24.36
C LYS A 71 1.00 11.32 -23.71
N PRO A 72 0.57 10.35 -22.90
CA PRO A 72 1.49 9.46 -22.21
C PRO A 72 2.06 8.42 -23.18
N THR A 73 3.21 7.85 -22.80
CA THR A 73 3.60 6.51 -23.26
C THR A 73 2.84 5.45 -22.48
N PHE A 74 2.75 4.23 -23.01
CA PHE A 74 2.13 3.09 -22.31
C PHE A 74 2.67 2.91 -20.88
N ILE A 75 3.99 3.06 -20.69
CA ILE A 75 4.63 2.95 -19.37
C ILE A 75 4.19 4.09 -18.44
N GLN A 76 4.14 5.33 -18.95
CA GLN A 76 3.67 6.48 -18.17
C GLN A 76 2.20 6.29 -17.77
N MET A 77 1.36 5.77 -18.66
CA MET A 77 -0.03 5.47 -18.37
C MET A 77 -0.18 4.38 -17.31
N PHE A 78 0.61 3.31 -17.43
CA PHE A 78 0.63 2.25 -16.45
C PHE A 78 1.01 2.78 -15.05
N ILE A 79 2.04 3.63 -14.97
CA ILE A 79 2.54 4.16 -13.69
C ILE A 79 1.58 5.21 -13.09
N LEU A 80 1.07 6.14 -13.91
CA LEU A 80 0.37 7.35 -13.48
C LEU A 80 -1.17 7.27 -13.55
N SER A 81 -1.75 6.16 -14.00
CA SER A 81 -3.22 6.06 -14.11
C SER A 81 -3.94 6.39 -12.79
N ASN A 82 -4.96 7.26 -12.87
CA ASN A 82 -5.86 7.69 -11.80
C ASN A 82 -5.27 8.55 -10.65
N ASP A 83 -4.34 9.49 -10.90
CA ASP A 83 -3.91 10.47 -9.88
C ASP A 83 -3.49 9.85 -8.52
N SER A 84 -3.13 8.55 -8.51
CA SER A 84 -2.99 7.74 -7.27
C SER A 84 -1.89 6.67 -7.39
N GLY A 85 -0.98 6.82 -8.35
CA GLY A 85 0.08 5.84 -8.63
C GLY A 85 0.87 5.45 -7.37
N SER A 86 1.13 6.40 -6.47
CA SER A 86 1.86 6.18 -5.20
C SER A 86 1.20 5.13 -4.29
N ASN A 87 -0.11 5.23 -4.08
CA ASN A 87 -0.88 4.37 -3.18
C ASN A 87 -1.07 2.96 -3.76
N ARG A 88 -1.30 2.85 -5.08
CA ARG A 88 -1.51 1.55 -5.73
C ARG A 88 -0.22 0.73 -5.74
N TRP A 89 0.90 1.33 -6.14
CA TRP A 89 2.16 0.60 -6.29
C TRP A 89 2.80 0.23 -4.95
N SER A 90 2.63 1.07 -3.92
CA SER A 90 3.05 0.72 -2.56
C SER A 90 2.28 -0.49 -2.02
N LEU A 91 0.95 -0.56 -2.24
CA LEU A 91 0.14 -1.71 -1.83
C LEU A 91 0.52 -2.99 -2.57
N VAL A 92 0.68 -2.94 -3.90
CA VAL A 92 1.09 -4.09 -4.71
C VAL A 92 2.43 -4.64 -4.22
N THR A 93 3.41 -3.75 -4.03
CA THR A 93 4.76 -4.13 -3.59
C THR A 93 4.73 -4.71 -2.18
N PHE A 94 3.96 -4.11 -1.28
CA PHE A 94 3.76 -4.61 0.08
C PHE A 94 3.16 -6.02 0.08
N CYS A 95 2.08 -6.25 -0.68
CA CYS A 95 1.43 -7.56 -0.78
C CYS A 95 2.35 -8.64 -1.36
N ILE A 96 3.23 -8.29 -2.32
CA ILE A 96 4.24 -9.21 -2.87
C ILE A 96 5.26 -9.58 -1.81
N ILE A 97 5.84 -8.60 -1.11
CA ILE A 97 6.87 -8.82 -0.08
C ILE A 97 6.28 -9.62 1.09
N LEU A 98 5.12 -9.21 1.60
CA LEU A 98 4.46 -9.87 2.73
C LEU A 98 4.02 -11.29 2.35
N GLY A 99 3.34 -11.46 1.22
CA GLY A 99 2.87 -12.76 0.74
C GLY A 99 4.03 -13.73 0.49
N GLY A 100 5.10 -13.24 -0.16
CA GLY A 100 6.33 -14.01 -0.37
C GLY A 100 7.01 -14.41 0.93
N THR A 101 7.12 -13.49 1.89
CA THR A 101 7.72 -13.74 3.21
C THR A 101 6.93 -14.78 3.99
N ILE A 102 5.60 -14.68 4.03
CA ILE A 102 4.75 -15.66 4.71
C ILE A 102 4.92 -17.05 4.10
N LEU A 103 4.86 -17.18 2.77
CA LEU A 103 5.03 -18.47 2.10
C LEU A 103 6.43 -19.05 2.29
N PHE A 104 7.45 -18.20 2.30
CA PHE A 104 8.82 -18.60 2.60
C PHE A 104 8.94 -19.15 4.02
N LEU A 105 8.39 -18.45 5.02
CA LEU A 105 8.40 -18.90 6.42
C LEU A 105 7.64 -20.21 6.61
N VAL A 106 6.47 -20.37 5.98
CA VAL A 106 5.69 -21.61 6.05
C VAL A 106 6.50 -22.81 5.52
N ARG A 107 7.27 -22.61 4.44
CA ARG A 107 8.09 -23.68 3.84
C ARG A 107 9.37 -23.97 4.60
N ARG A 108 10.09 -22.93 5.04
CA ARG A 108 11.45 -23.06 5.60
C ARG A 108 11.48 -23.16 7.12
N LYS A 109 10.52 -22.55 7.82
CA LYS A 109 10.46 -22.48 9.28
C LYS A 109 9.04 -22.73 9.83
N PRO A 110 8.39 -23.86 9.48
CA PRO A 110 7.03 -24.16 9.94
C PRO A 110 6.94 -24.29 11.46
N ALA A 111 7.98 -24.82 12.12
CA ALA A 111 8.01 -24.95 13.58
C ALA A 111 7.99 -23.60 14.31
N THR A 112 8.61 -22.57 13.73
CA THR A 112 8.61 -21.21 14.30
C THR A 112 7.23 -20.56 14.20
N LEU A 113 6.53 -20.76 13.07
CA LEU A 113 5.16 -20.28 12.87
C LEU A 113 4.14 -21.01 13.76
N ALA A 114 4.31 -22.32 13.96
CA ALA A 114 3.42 -23.09 14.83
C ALA A 114 3.54 -22.70 16.31
N LYS A 115 4.71 -22.21 16.74
CA LYS A 115 4.98 -21.75 18.11
C LYS A 115 4.81 -20.24 18.30
N LEU A 116 4.18 -19.55 17.36
CA LEU A 116 4.02 -18.09 17.45
C LEU A 116 3.17 -17.71 18.67
N SER A 117 3.72 -16.88 19.55
CA SER A 117 2.97 -16.27 20.66
C SER A 117 2.13 -15.10 20.15
N GLU A 118 1.14 -14.66 20.95
CA GLU A 118 0.35 -13.45 20.64
C GLU A 118 1.26 -12.22 20.54
N GLU A 119 2.25 -12.09 21.43
CA GLU A 119 3.24 -11.01 21.38
C GLU A 119 4.10 -11.07 20.11
N GLY A 120 4.47 -12.29 19.66
CA GLY A 120 5.21 -12.49 18.42
C GLY A 120 4.38 -12.11 17.18
N LEU A 121 3.07 -12.38 17.20
CA LEU A 121 2.16 -11.93 16.17
C LEU A 121 2.03 -10.40 16.15
N GLY A 122 1.84 -9.77 17.31
CA GLY A 122 1.75 -8.31 17.42
C GLY A 122 3.00 -7.62 16.86
N LYS A 123 4.19 -8.14 17.16
CA LYS A 123 5.46 -7.69 16.55
C LYS A 123 5.45 -7.86 15.04
N PHE A 124 4.97 -8.98 14.51
CA PHE A 124 4.89 -9.21 13.07
C PHE A 124 3.94 -8.23 12.36
N VAL A 125 2.78 -7.94 12.96
CA VAL A 125 1.83 -6.95 12.45
C VAL A 125 2.45 -5.55 12.48
N PHE A 126 3.07 -5.16 13.59
CA PHE A 126 3.72 -3.86 13.71
C PHE A 126 4.87 -3.68 12.69
N ILE A 127 5.71 -4.69 12.51
CA ILE A 127 6.76 -4.69 11.48
C ILE A 127 6.15 -4.58 10.09
N SER A 128 5.04 -5.27 9.82
CA SER A 128 4.34 -5.20 8.54
C SER A 128 3.76 -3.80 8.28
N LEU A 129 3.20 -3.15 9.31
CA LEU A 129 2.73 -1.78 9.24
C LEU A 129 3.88 -0.81 8.94
N ALA A 130 4.98 -0.92 9.68
CA ALA A 130 6.17 -0.11 9.44
C ALA A 130 6.69 -0.27 8.00
N LEU A 131 6.74 -1.52 7.50
CA LEU A 131 7.11 -1.81 6.12
C LEU A 131 6.18 -1.13 5.12
N TYR A 132 4.87 -1.19 5.32
CA TYR A 132 3.90 -0.53 4.44
C TYR A 132 4.11 1.00 4.40
N LEU A 133 4.29 1.63 5.57
CA LEU A 133 4.52 3.08 5.65
C LEU A 133 5.82 3.49 4.96
N VAL A 134 6.90 2.72 5.15
CA VAL A 134 8.17 2.95 4.46
C VAL A 134 8.00 2.82 2.95
N LEU A 135 7.34 1.77 2.47
CA LEU A 135 7.07 1.59 1.04
C LEU A 135 6.23 2.75 0.48
N LYS A 136 5.16 3.16 1.19
CA LYS A 136 4.32 4.29 0.79
C LYS A 136 5.14 5.58 0.66
N ALA A 137 5.97 5.89 1.64
CA ALA A 137 6.86 7.05 1.59
C ALA A 137 7.85 6.98 0.41
N LEU A 138 8.46 5.80 0.19
CA LEU A 138 9.38 5.59 -0.94
C LEU A 138 8.68 5.77 -2.29
N PHE A 139 7.48 5.23 -2.47
CA PHE A 139 6.71 5.39 -3.70
C PHE A 139 6.25 6.83 -3.91
N MET A 140 5.87 7.55 -2.85
CA MET A 140 5.55 8.96 -2.92
C MET A 140 6.74 9.78 -3.44
N VAL A 141 7.94 9.56 -2.87
CA VAL A 141 9.17 10.22 -3.32
C VAL A 141 9.53 9.82 -4.76
N ALA A 142 9.36 8.55 -5.12
CA ALA A 142 9.64 8.05 -6.46
C ALA A 142 8.71 8.68 -7.52
N ILE A 143 7.41 8.76 -7.23
CA ILE A 143 6.42 9.39 -8.12
C ILE A 143 6.65 10.90 -8.23
N ASP A 144 6.95 11.59 -7.13
CA ASP A 144 7.28 13.02 -7.17
C ASP A 144 8.50 13.29 -8.05
N ARG A 145 9.58 12.52 -7.88
CA ARG A 145 10.77 12.61 -8.75
C ARG A 145 10.46 12.26 -10.21
N TYR A 146 9.57 11.31 -10.43
CA TYR A 146 9.13 10.92 -11.78
C TYR A 146 8.37 12.06 -12.47
N ILE A 147 7.40 12.66 -11.78
CA ILE A 147 6.63 13.82 -12.29
C ILE A 147 7.55 15.03 -12.52
N LEU A 148 8.51 15.27 -11.61
CA LEU A 148 9.53 16.31 -11.81
C LEU A 148 10.34 16.05 -13.08
N SER A 149 10.83 14.83 -13.28
CA SER A 149 11.58 14.49 -14.49
C SER A 149 10.71 14.62 -15.75
N LEU A 150 9.43 14.27 -15.68
CA LEU A 150 8.49 14.34 -16.78
C LEU A 150 8.18 15.79 -17.20
N THR A 151 8.13 16.70 -16.23
CA THR A 151 7.74 18.11 -16.43
C THR A 151 8.94 19.06 -16.52
N ASN A 152 10.13 18.54 -16.84
CA ASN A 152 11.38 19.32 -16.91
C ASN A 152 11.66 20.10 -15.62
N TYR A 153 11.43 19.47 -14.47
CA TYR A 153 11.67 19.97 -13.12
C TYR A 153 10.85 21.20 -12.72
N ARG A 154 9.77 21.52 -13.47
CA ARG A 154 8.88 22.65 -13.17
C ARG A 154 7.77 22.28 -12.18
N PHE A 155 7.22 21.08 -12.28
CA PHE A 155 6.07 20.68 -11.47
C PHE A 155 6.33 19.37 -10.72
N GLY A 156 5.93 19.30 -9.46
CA GLY A 156 6.00 18.11 -8.61
C GLY A 156 4.62 17.50 -8.34
N ALA A 157 4.61 16.38 -7.61
CA ALA A 157 3.37 15.78 -7.13
C ALA A 157 2.71 16.71 -6.09
N PRO A 158 1.37 16.88 -6.12
CA PRO A 158 0.68 17.66 -5.12
C PRO A 158 0.83 17.00 -3.75
N LYS A 159 1.20 17.80 -2.74
CA LYS A 159 1.36 17.32 -1.36
C LYS A 159 0.03 17.09 -0.62
N ILE A 160 -1.10 17.31 -1.31
CA ILE A 160 -2.46 17.28 -0.74
C ILE A 160 -3.11 15.90 -0.89
N GLU A 161 -2.45 14.90 -1.46
CA GLU A 161 -2.93 13.53 -1.33
C GLU A 161 -3.02 13.19 0.17
N SER A 162 -4.26 13.16 0.67
CA SER A 162 -4.58 12.83 2.04
C SER A 162 -3.89 11.51 2.34
N PHE A 163 -3.07 11.52 3.37
CA PHE A 163 -2.57 10.29 3.95
C PHE A 163 -3.80 9.49 4.42
N ASP A 164 -4.30 8.56 3.59
CA ASP A 164 -5.27 7.53 3.99
C ASP A 164 -4.64 6.51 4.99
N ILE A 165 -3.73 7.01 5.83
CA ILE A 165 -3.10 6.32 6.94
C ILE A 165 -4.18 5.90 7.94
N GLU A 166 -5.18 6.75 8.18
CA GLU A 166 -6.21 6.52 9.20
C GLU A 166 -6.99 5.22 8.94
N LEU A 167 -7.46 5.02 7.70
CA LEU A 167 -8.18 3.80 7.31
C LEU A 167 -7.25 2.58 7.32
N THR A 168 -6.00 2.75 6.87
CA THR A 168 -5.04 1.64 6.79
C THR A 168 -4.62 1.15 8.18
N ILE A 169 -4.37 2.06 9.12
CA ILE A 169 -4.08 1.74 10.52
C ILE A 169 -5.28 1.04 11.16
N LEU A 170 -6.49 1.54 10.94
CA LEU A 170 -7.71 0.94 11.48
C LEU A 170 -7.89 -0.51 10.98
N ILE A 171 -7.73 -0.75 9.68
CA ILE A 171 -7.82 -2.08 9.09
C ILE A 171 -6.78 -3.03 9.71
N LEU A 172 -5.56 -2.56 9.95
CA LEU A 172 -4.50 -3.38 10.53
C LEU A 172 -4.76 -3.73 12.01
N ILE A 173 -5.29 -2.80 12.80
CA ILE A 173 -5.71 -3.07 14.19
C ILE A 173 -6.84 -4.11 14.21
N VAL A 174 -7.81 -4.01 13.30
CA VAL A 174 -8.90 -4.99 13.18
C VAL A 174 -8.36 -6.36 12.80
N ILE A 175 -7.46 -6.44 11.81
CA ILE A 175 -6.83 -7.69 11.40
C ILE A 175 -6.02 -8.31 12.55
N GLU A 176 -5.24 -7.52 13.28
CA GLU A 176 -4.50 -7.98 14.46
C GLU A 176 -5.44 -8.60 15.49
N ARG A 177 -6.53 -7.90 15.84
CA ARG A 177 -7.52 -8.38 16.82
C ARG A 177 -8.19 -9.67 16.37
N VAL A 178 -8.54 -9.79 15.09
CA VAL A 178 -9.16 -11.00 14.53
C VAL A 178 -8.19 -12.17 14.56
N ILE A 179 -6.93 -11.99 14.13
CA ILE A 179 -5.93 -13.08 14.11
C ILE A 179 -5.57 -13.51 15.53
N SER A 180 -5.40 -12.57 16.46
CA SER A 180 -5.14 -12.89 17.88
C SER A 180 -6.29 -13.69 18.50
N SER A 181 -7.54 -13.30 18.23
CA SER A 181 -8.72 -14.04 18.69
C SER A 181 -8.76 -15.47 18.13
N LEU A 182 -8.47 -15.63 16.82
CA LEU A 182 -8.40 -16.94 16.18
C LEU A 182 -7.28 -17.84 16.72
N LEU A 183 -6.12 -17.26 17.06
CA LEU A 183 -5.02 -18.00 17.67
C LEU A 183 -5.35 -18.46 19.09
N SER A 184 -5.93 -17.57 19.90
CA SER A 184 -6.38 -17.90 21.25
C SER A 184 -7.42 -19.03 21.22
N TYR A 185 -8.40 -18.93 20.33
CA TYR A 185 -9.41 -19.96 20.12
C TYR A 185 -8.82 -21.30 19.64
N SER A 186 -7.88 -21.26 18.69
CA SER A 186 -7.21 -22.47 18.20
C SER A 186 -6.36 -23.16 19.27
N LYS A 187 -5.78 -22.43 20.22
CA LYS A 187 -5.03 -23.02 21.35
C LYS A 187 -5.96 -23.72 22.33
N LYS A 188 -7.07 -23.06 22.71
CA LYS A 188 -8.08 -23.66 23.60
C LYS A 188 -8.66 -24.95 23.03
N LEU A 189 -9.01 -24.97 21.75
CA LEU A 189 -9.48 -26.17 21.06
C LEU A 189 -8.46 -27.31 21.07
N LYS A 190 -7.17 -27.00 21.03
CA LYS A 190 -6.12 -28.02 21.10
C LYS A 190 -6.01 -28.59 22.51
N GLU A 191 -6.05 -27.74 23.53
CA GLU A 191 -6.03 -28.16 24.94
C GLU A 191 -7.25 -29.02 25.29
N GLU A 192 -8.46 -28.65 24.86
CA GLU A 192 -9.67 -29.45 25.08
C GLU A 192 -9.59 -30.82 24.40
N ASN A 193 -9.06 -30.88 23.19
CA ASN A 193 -8.93 -32.12 22.40
C ASN A 193 -7.78 -33.02 22.88
N ASP A 194 -6.74 -32.45 23.50
CA ASP A 194 -5.64 -33.19 24.15
C ASP A 194 -6.05 -33.70 25.55
N LEU A 195 -7.08 -33.11 26.19
CA LEU A 195 -7.64 -33.55 27.48
C LEU A 195 -8.72 -34.65 27.36
N THR A 196 -9.25 -34.89 26.17
CA THR A 196 -10.34 -35.86 25.91
C THR A 196 -9.85 -37.20 25.34
N ILE A 197 -8.56 -37.36 25.07
CA ILE A 197 -7.91 -38.61 24.64
C ILE A 197 -7.03 -39.12 25.77
#